data_AF-A0A7W7LK65-F1
#
_entry.id   AF-A0A7W7LK65-F1
#
_cell.length_a   1.000
_cell.length_b   1.000
_cell.length_c   1.000
_cell.angle_alpha   90.00
_cell.angle_beta   90.00
_cell.angle_gamma   90.00
#
_symmetry.space_group_name_H-M   'P 1'
#
loop_
_entity.id
_entity.type
_entity.pdbx_description
1 polymer ?
#
loop_
_entity_poly.entity_id
_entity_poly.type
_entity_poly.pdbx_seq_one_letter_code
_entity_poly.pdbx_strand_id
1 'polypeptide(L)'
;MGVREELTAPASGAASGRRRRIKYTLAAWVAVILAVNSMSFAMTGIGLALDGDWVSMLFVPLSVLGFLIALWTARRHIATARRQDQPVLPSLRHFHAMTYLLYLRPFAEDSRLSAIDPLVGDRAGLPYARMLGFGDFADTEDSWEEQIVGLFRPRGEVVAVGRPGEEFAFPGAKRFYLPGDGWKQEVSNGIRSARLVLLVAGIGENAKSAGGTLWEFTEAVRLLPPSRLLLLVCGSPDDYRRFCDAAAEAFEERSKRLIGVGEPALTLPVLPDHPAMSGSQWRHPLRGVVQFDDTWKGEFTAFDPASEAGGPRRRNRAMVRHQIEPFIASLEPCLPGEIASPGRFRYAYVAGEILENTAKILLAVLLMGRTHTPFLMRAMAIVYMASILVGEIRTAISTERRRARKDVKVVPPPPPLTARSARSARSGHSAV
;
A
#
# COMPACT_ATOMS: atom_id res chain seq x y z
N MET A 1 23.32 -40.46 2.96
CA MET A 1 22.19 -40.72 2.05
C MET A 1 21.13 -39.66 2.31
N GLY A 2 21.22 -38.55 1.58
CA GLY A 2 20.42 -37.35 1.81
C GLY A 2 19.20 -37.34 0.90
N VAL A 3 18.01 -37.30 1.52
CA VAL A 3 16.74 -37.09 0.85
C VAL A 3 16.71 -35.65 0.35
N ARG A 4 17.04 -35.48 -0.93
CA ARG A 4 16.85 -34.25 -1.67
C ARG A 4 15.38 -34.24 -2.11
N GLU A 5 14.47 -33.92 -1.18
CA GLU A 5 13.09 -33.62 -1.54
C GLU A 5 13.09 -32.31 -2.32
N GLU A 6 13.11 -32.45 -3.63
CA GLU A 6 12.88 -31.40 -4.61
C GLU A 6 11.46 -30.86 -4.39
N LEU A 7 11.35 -29.75 -3.63
CA LEU A 7 10.19 -28.87 -3.64
C LEU A 7 10.04 -28.26 -5.05
N THR A 8 9.59 -29.08 -5.99
CA THR A 8 9.07 -28.65 -7.27
C THR A 8 7.71 -28.01 -7.02
N ALA A 9 7.72 -26.70 -6.72
CA ALA A 9 6.51 -25.91 -6.69
C ALA A 9 5.74 -26.14 -8.01
N PRO A 10 4.44 -26.49 -7.97
CA PRO A 10 3.72 -26.94 -9.14
C PRO A 10 3.60 -25.83 -10.19
N ALA A 11 4.29 -26.00 -11.33
CA ALA A 11 4.21 -25.10 -12.48
C ALA A 11 2.77 -24.92 -13.02
N SER A 12 1.84 -25.82 -12.67
CA SER A 12 0.41 -25.73 -13.00
C SER A 12 -0.29 -24.52 -12.37
N GLY A 13 0.21 -23.98 -11.26
CA GLY A 13 -0.37 -22.80 -10.60
C GLY A 13 -0.27 -21.53 -11.45
N ALA A 14 0.88 -21.28 -12.07
CA ALA A 14 1.14 -20.05 -12.83
C ALA A 14 0.25 -19.89 -14.07
N ALA A 15 -0.03 -20.99 -14.78
CA ALA A 15 -0.90 -20.97 -15.96
C ALA A 15 -2.37 -20.70 -15.60
N SER A 16 -2.85 -21.26 -14.47
CA SER A 16 -4.21 -21.05 -13.98
C SER A 16 -4.43 -19.60 -13.52
N GLY A 17 -3.43 -19.01 -12.85
CA GLY A 17 -3.43 -17.60 -12.45
C GLY A 17 -3.51 -16.66 -13.64
N ARG A 18 -2.71 -16.89 -14.68
CA ARG A 18 -2.73 -16.06 -15.90
C ARG A 18 -4.10 -16.08 -16.59
N ARG A 19 -4.77 -17.23 -16.70
CA ARG A 19 -6.12 -17.32 -17.29
C ARG A 19 -7.17 -16.60 -16.45
N ARG A 20 -7.13 -16.73 -15.12
CA ARG A 20 -8.06 -16.00 -14.22
C ARG A 20 -7.86 -14.49 -14.34
N ARG A 21 -6.60 -14.02 -14.37
CA ARG A 21 -6.25 -12.60 -14.57
C ARG A 21 -6.90 -12.02 -15.82
N ILE A 22 -6.73 -12.67 -16.97
CA ILE A 22 -7.31 -12.21 -18.25
C ILE A 22 -8.84 -12.09 -18.17
N LYS A 23 -9.51 -13.02 -17.47
CA LYS A 23 -10.97 -12.96 -17.30
C LYS A 23 -11.41 -11.75 -16.48
N TYR A 24 -10.75 -11.47 -15.35
CA TYR A 24 -11.13 -10.34 -14.50
C TYR A 24 -10.78 -8.98 -15.11
N THR A 25 -9.64 -8.87 -15.81
CA THR A 25 -9.30 -7.64 -16.53
C THR A 25 -10.26 -7.40 -17.69
N LEU A 26 -10.60 -8.44 -18.46
CA LEU A 26 -11.60 -8.33 -19.53
C LEU A 26 -12.98 -7.93 -18.97
N ALA A 27 -13.43 -8.57 -17.88
CA ALA A 27 -14.70 -8.23 -17.25
C ALA A 27 -14.73 -6.77 -16.74
N ALA A 28 -13.62 -6.30 -16.16
CA ALA A 28 -13.49 -4.90 -15.76
C ALA A 28 -13.58 -3.96 -16.98
N TRP A 29 -12.91 -4.27 -18.09
CA TRP A 29 -12.99 -3.48 -19.32
C TRP A 29 -14.39 -3.46 -19.91
N VAL A 30 -15.08 -4.60 -19.97
CA VAL A 30 -16.47 -4.68 -20.42
C VAL A 30 -17.37 -3.80 -19.55
N ALA A 31 -17.20 -3.85 -18.22
CA ALA A 31 -17.96 -3.01 -17.30
C ALA A 31 -17.67 -1.52 -17.49
N VAL A 32 -16.40 -1.12 -17.72
CA VAL A 32 -16.06 0.26 -18.04
C VAL A 32 -16.71 0.71 -19.36
N ILE A 33 -16.68 -0.14 -20.39
CA ILE A 33 -17.32 0.15 -21.69
C ILE A 33 -18.84 0.31 -21.50
N LEU A 34 -19.49 -0.55 -20.73
CA LEU A 34 -20.92 -0.43 -20.41
C LEU A 34 -21.24 0.86 -19.66
N ALA A 35 -20.38 1.26 -18.71
CA ALA A 35 -20.53 2.52 -17.99
C ALA A 35 -20.44 3.73 -18.95
N VAL A 36 -19.42 3.74 -19.81
CA VAL A 36 -19.21 4.77 -20.84
C VAL A 36 -20.43 4.87 -21.76
N ASN A 37 -20.91 3.75 -22.31
CA ASN A 37 -22.07 3.74 -23.20
C ASN A 37 -23.34 4.19 -22.48
N SER A 38 -23.57 3.71 -21.26
CA SER A 38 -24.74 4.11 -20.45
C SER A 38 -24.74 5.62 -20.20
N MET A 39 -23.58 6.22 -19.90
CA MET A 39 -23.47 7.66 -19.76
C MET A 39 -23.77 8.39 -21.09
N SER A 40 -23.26 7.89 -22.21
CA SER A 40 -23.54 8.45 -23.54
C SER A 40 -25.04 8.42 -23.87
N PHE A 41 -25.75 7.34 -23.54
CA PHE A 41 -27.21 7.26 -23.69
C PHE A 41 -27.94 8.27 -22.78
N ALA A 42 -27.52 8.43 -21.52
CA ALA A 42 -28.09 9.43 -20.62
C ALA A 42 -27.93 10.85 -21.19
N MET A 43 -26.73 11.19 -21.67
CA MET A 43 -26.45 12.51 -22.26
C MET A 43 -27.24 12.73 -23.56
N THR A 44 -27.39 11.70 -24.40
CA THR A 44 -28.19 11.77 -25.62
C THR A 44 -29.66 11.98 -25.30
N GLY A 45 -30.20 11.27 -24.30
CA GLY A 45 -31.59 11.43 -23.88
C GLY A 45 -31.87 12.83 -23.31
N ILE A 46 -30.94 13.40 -22.54
CA ILE A 46 -31.02 14.79 -22.08
C ILE A 46 -31.00 15.77 -23.26
N GLY A 47 -30.11 15.57 -24.23
CA GLY A 47 -30.01 16.41 -25.41
C GLY A 47 -31.30 16.42 -26.23
N LEU A 48 -31.84 15.23 -26.53
CA LEU A 48 -33.10 15.09 -27.28
C LEU A 48 -34.30 15.72 -26.56
N ALA A 49 -34.35 15.59 -25.23
CA ALA A 49 -35.39 16.22 -24.43
C ALA A 49 -35.33 17.76 -24.47
N LEU A 50 -34.13 18.34 -24.53
CA LEU A 50 -33.96 19.78 -24.70
C LEU A 50 -34.39 20.25 -26.11
N ASP A 51 -34.30 19.38 -27.12
CA ASP A 51 -34.81 19.61 -28.48
C ASP A 51 -36.33 19.31 -28.61
N GLY A 52 -37.01 19.01 -27.50
CA GLY A 52 -38.46 18.82 -27.43
C GLY A 52 -38.95 17.36 -27.42
N ASP A 53 -38.06 16.38 -27.52
CA ASP A 53 -38.40 14.96 -27.40
C ASP A 53 -38.38 14.49 -25.94
N TRP A 54 -39.44 14.80 -25.21
CA TRP A 54 -39.58 14.44 -23.80
C TRP A 54 -39.65 12.93 -23.54
N VAL A 55 -39.98 12.10 -24.54
CA VAL A 55 -40.02 10.63 -24.38
C VAL A 55 -38.63 10.09 -24.06
N SER A 56 -37.59 10.71 -24.61
CA SER A 56 -36.19 10.36 -24.35
C SER A 56 -35.76 10.52 -22.89
N MET A 57 -36.46 11.34 -22.07
CA MET A 57 -36.19 11.45 -20.63
C MET A 57 -36.45 10.15 -19.85
N LEU A 58 -37.31 9.27 -20.35
CA LEU A 58 -37.61 7.99 -19.69
C LEU A 58 -36.41 7.05 -19.66
N PHE A 59 -35.47 7.20 -20.60
CA PHE A 59 -34.27 6.36 -20.68
C PHE A 59 -33.12 6.85 -19.79
N VAL A 60 -33.08 8.15 -19.46
CA VAL A 60 -32.05 8.75 -18.61
C VAL A 60 -31.87 8.02 -17.26
N PRO A 61 -32.92 7.76 -16.46
CA PRO A 61 -32.74 7.07 -15.18
C PRO A 61 -32.23 5.63 -15.36
N LEU A 62 -32.67 4.92 -16.41
CA LEU A 62 -32.18 3.57 -16.71
C LEU A 62 -30.70 3.58 -17.10
N SER A 63 -30.30 4.55 -17.91
CA SER A 63 -28.91 4.78 -18.29
C SER A 63 -28.03 5.17 -17.10
N VAL A 64 -28.51 6.02 -16.20
CA VAL A 64 -27.79 6.37 -14.96
C VAL A 64 -27.64 5.14 -14.06
N LEU A 65 -28.70 4.34 -13.89
CA LEU A 65 -28.64 3.11 -13.11
C LEU A 65 -27.66 2.09 -13.72
N GLY A 66 -27.73 1.88 -15.04
CA GLY A 66 -26.80 1.03 -15.78
C GLY A 66 -25.35 1.48 -15.63
N PHE A 67 -25.11 2.79 -15.67
CA PHE A 67 -23.80 3.39 -15.40
C PHE A 67 -23.30 3.08 -13.98
N LEU A 68 -24.13 3.25 -12.96
CA LEU A 68 -23.75 3.00 -11.56
C LEU A 68 -23.43 1.52 -11.31
N ILE A 69 -24.25 0.62 -11.84
CA ILE A 69 -24.04 -0.84 -11.74
C ILE A 69 -22.73 -1.21 -12.43
N ALA A 70 -22.51 -0.71 -13.65
CA ALA A 70 -21.30 -0.99 -14.42
C ALA A 70 -20.03 -0.45 -13.74
N LEU A 71 -20.09 0.71 -13.09
CA LEU A 71 -18.96 1.24 -12.31
C LEU A 71 -18.69 0.40 -11.06
N TRP A 72 -19.74 -0.03 -10.36
CA TRP A 72 -19.61 -0.90 -9.19
C TRP A 72 -19.01 -2.27 -9.55
N THR A 73 -19.46 -2.89 -10.64
CA THR A 73 -18.91 -4.17 -11.12
C THR A 73 -17.46 -4.01 -11.59
N ALA A 74 -17.15 -2.96 -12.36
CA ALA A 74 -15.78 -2.66 -12.78
C ALA A 74 -14.83 -2.56 -11.58
N ARG A 75 -15.22 -1.79 -10.54
CA ARG A 75 -14.43 -1.65 -9.30
C ARG A 75 -14.20 -2.97 -8.60
N ARG A 76 -15.24 -3.80 -8.46
CA ARG A 76 -15.14 -5.12 -7.84
C ARG A 76 -14.18 -6.02 -8.60
N HIS A 77 -14.23 -6.02 -9.93
CA HIS A 77 -13.34 -6.81 -10.76
C HIS A 77 -11.89 -6.30 -10.74
N ILE A 78 -11.67 -4.98 -10.75
CA ILE A 78 -10.33 -4.38 -10.61
C ILE A 78 -9.72 -4.74 -9.26
N ALA A 79 -10.47 -4.60 -8.16
CA ALA A 79 -9.99 -4.97 -6.83
C ALA A 79 -9.62 -6.45 -6.75
N THR A 80 -10.41 -7.32 -7.37
CA THR A 80 -10.14 -8.77 -7.45
C THR A 80 -8.90 -9.06 -8.29
N ALA A 81 -8.77 -8.41 -9.46
CA ALA A 81 -7.59 -8.55 -10.32
C ALA A 81 -6.32 -8.09 -9.60
N ARG A 82 -6.37 -6.98 -8.85
CA ARG A 82 -5.23 -6.49 -8.04
C ARG A 82 -4.79 -7.50 -6.97
N ARG A 83 -5.73 -8.19 -6.32
CA ARG A 83 -5.41 -9.26 -5.34
C ARG A 83 -4.70 -10.44 -6.01
N GLN A 84 -5.12 -10.81 -7.21
CA GLN A 84 -4.52 -11.92 -7.96
C GLN A 84 -3.15 -11.58 -8.55
N ASP A 85 -2.89 -10.30 -8.82
CA ASP A 85 -1.63 -9.83 -9.38
C ASP A 85 -0.52 -9.64 -8.34
N GLN A 86 -0.81 -9.82 -7.04
CA GLN A 86 0.21 -9.72 -6.01
C GLN A 86 1.19 -10.90 -6.11
N PRO A 87 2.48 -10.65 -6.40
CA PRO A 87 3.46 -11.72 -6.47
C PRO A 87 3.62 -12.35 -5.08
N VAL A 88 3.37 -13.65 -5.01
CA VAL A 88 3.71 -14.45 -3.84
C VAL A 88 5.18 -14.82 -3.94
N LEU A 89 5.93 -14.40 -2.93
CA LEU A 89 7.34 -14.70 -2.79
C LEU A 89 7.45 -16.11 -2.17
N PRO A 90 8.18 -17.04 -2.81
CA PRO A 90 8.32 -18.39 -2.28
C PRO A 90 9.14 -18.43 -0.98
N SER A 91 10.06 -17.48 -0.78
CA SER A 91 10.80 -17.34 0.48
C SER A 91 11.47 -15.98 0.61
N LEU A 92 11.73 -15.55 1.86
CA LEU A 92 12.53 -14.34 2.14
C LEU A 92 13.98 -14.43 1.66
N ARG A 93 14.49 -15.63 1.39
CA ARG A 93 15.88 -15.85 0.93
C ARG A 93 16.17 -15.23 -0.44
N HIS A 94 15.13 -14.85 -1.18
CA HIS A 94 15.27 -14.14 -2.46
C HIS A 94 15.76 -12.70 -2.28
N PHE A 95 15.58 -12.12 -1.09
CA PHE A 95 16.09 -10.79 -0.78
C PHE A 95 17.49 -10.88 -0.20
N HIS A 96 18.38 -10.05 -0.71
CA HIS A 96 19.64 -9.79 -0.03
C HIS A 96 19.36 -9.17 1.35
N ALA A 97 20.14 -9.59 2.35
CA ALA A 97 20.02 -9.02 3.69
C ALA A 97 20.13 -7.49 3.64
N MET A 98 19.33 -6.82 4.48
CA MET A 98 19.27 -5.36 4.63
C MET A 98 18.75 -4.58 3.41
N THR A 99 18.06 -5.25 2.47
CA THR A 99 17.49 -4.55 1.29
C THR A 99 15.97 -4.35 1.32
N TYR A 100 15.27 -5.01 2.25
CA TYR A 100 13.82 -5.00 2.36
C TYR A 100 13.36 -4.55 3.75
N LEU A 101 12.10 -4.10 3.84
CA LEU A 101 11.42 -3.76 5.07
C LEU A 101 10.45 -4.88 5.41
N LEU A 102 10.48 -5.38 6.63
CA LEU A 102 9.58 -6.43 7.08
C LEU A 102 8.38 -5.81 7.77
N TYR A 103 7.19 -5.98 7.21
CA TYR A 103 5.94 -5.52 7.75
C TYR A 103 5.24 -6.66 8.50
N LEU A 104 5.18 -6.52 9.83
CA LEU A 104 4.55 -7.44 10.76
C LEU A 104 3.26 -6.81 11.28
N ARG A 105 2.22 -7.63 11.39
CA ARG A 105 0.93 -7.17 11.90
C ARG A 105 0.10 -8.33 12.42
N PRO A 106 -0.89 -8.04 13.27
CA PRO A 106 -1.88 -9.04 13.65
C PRO A 106 -2.75 -9.42 12.45
N PHE A 107 -2.96 -10.72 12.24
CA PHE A 107 -3.93 -11.19 11.25
C PHE A 107 -5.38 -10.80 11.60
N ALA A 108 -5.67 -10.51 12.86
CA ALA A 108 -6.97 -9.96 13.27
C ALA A 108 -7.25 -8.59 12.66
N GLU A 109 -6.19 -7.82 12.35
CA GLU A 109 -6.29 -6.50 11.72
C GLU A 109 -6.38 -6.58 10.19
N ASP A 110 -6.24 -7.76 9.57
CA ASP A 110 -6.26 -7.91 8.10
C ASP A 110 -7.58 -7.40 7.50
N SER A 111 -8.72 -7.70 8.12
CA SER A 111 -10.02 -7.24 7.64
C SER A 111 -10.14 -5.71 7.71
N ARG A 112 -9.60 -5.10 8.76
CA ARG A 112 -9.58 -3.64 8.94
C ARG A 112 -8.60 -2.98 7.96
N LEU A 113 -7.40 -3.52 7.82
CA LEU A 113 -6.34 -2.98 6.97
C LEU A 113 -6.58 -3.23 5.47
N SER A 114 -7.33 -4.28 5.13
CA SER A 114 -7.78 -4.54 3.77
C SER A 114 -9.03 -3.75 3.38
N ALA A 115 -9.66 -3.06 4.33
CA ALA A 115 -10.76 -2.17 4.04
C ALA A 115 -10.27 -1.07 3.09
N ILE A 116 -11.03 -0.88 2.01
CA ILE A 116 -10.89 0.30 1.17
C ILE A 116 -11.60 1.42 1.90
N ASP A 117 -10.93 2.56 2.02
CA ASP A 117 -11.44 3.74 2.72
C ASP A 117 -12.92 4.01 2.36
N PRO A 118 -13.86 3.89 3.33
CA PRO A 118 -15.29 4.04 3.09
C PRO A 118 -15.69 5.47 2.73
N LEU A 119 -14.75 6.43 2.62
CA LEU A 119 -14.97 7.81 2.16
C LEU A 119 -15.50 7.99 0.73
N VAL A 120 -16.02 6.92 0.16
CA VAL A 120 -16.92 6.93 -1.00
C VAL A 120 -18.40 7.05 -0.57
N GLY A 121 -18.76 6.78 0.69
CA GLY A 121 -20.15 6.68 1.17
C GLY A 121 -20.78 7.98 1.71
N ASP A 122 -20.06 8.77 2.50
CA ASP A 122 -20.72 9.77 3.37
C ASP A 122 -20.93 11.18 2.79
N ARG A 123 -20.50 11.45 1.56
CA ARG A 123 -20.89 12.68 0.86
C ARG A 123 -21.30 12.35 -0.56
N ALA A 124 -22.57 12.64 -0.87
CA ALA A 124 -23.24 12.66 -2.16
C ALA A 124 -22.60 13.63 -3.19
N GLY A 125 -21.27 13.75 -3.20
CA GLY A 125 -20.54 14.35 -4.30
C GLY A 125 -20.66 13.42 -5.50
N LEU A 126 -21.27 13.94 -6.56
CA LEU A 126 -21.59 13.22 -7.79
C LEU A 126 -20.44 12.29 -8.21
N PRO A 127 -20.70 10.98 -8.47
CA PRO A 127 -19.69 10.02 -8.96
C PRO A 127 -18.98 10.49 -10.23
N TYR A 128 -19.59 11.45 -10.94
CA TYR A 128 -19.08 12.14 -12.13
C TYR A 128 -17.72 12.83 -11.91
N ALA A 129 -17.53 13.57 -10.80
CA ALA A 129 -16.26 14.28 -10.57
C ALA A 129 -15.08 13.31 -10.41
N ARG A 130 -15.34 12.11 -9.90
CA ARG A 130 -14.33 11.07 -9.77
C ARG A 130 -14.00 10.49 -11.14
N MET A 131 -15.01 10.07 -11.90
CA MET A 131 -14.83 9.47 -13.24
C MET A 131 -14.16 10.41 -14.25
N LEU A 132 -14.49 11.69 -14.25
CA LEU A 132 -13.89 12.69 -15.14
C LEU A 132 -12.49 13.15 -14.71
N GLY A 133 -11.84 12.44 -13.78
CA GLY A 133 -10.47 12.75 -13.37
C GLY A 133 -10.34 13.99 -12.48
N PHE A 134 -11.41 14.49 -11.86
CA PHE A 134 -11.31 15.58 -10.87
C PHE A 134 -10.96 15.09 -9.45
N GLY A 135 -11.09 13.78 -9.14
CA GLY A 135 -10.61 13.17 -7.89
C GLY A 135 -9.30 12.39 -8.05
N ASP A 136 -8.40 12.39 -7.05
CA ASP A 136 -7.20 11.51 -7.09
C ASP A 136 -7.63 10.06 -6.95
N PHE A 137 -7.66 9.33 -8.06
CA PHE A 137 -7.86 7.89 -8.06
C PHE A 137 -6.78 7.14 -7.28
N ALA A 138 -5.57 7.70 -7.23
CA ALA A 138 -4.39 7.00 -6.73
C ALA A 138 -4.50 6.60 -5.25
N ASP A 139 -5.10 7.42 -4.39
CA ASP A 139 -5.10 7.13 -2.94
C ASP A 139 -6.47 6.62 -2.44
N THR A 140 -7.53 6.86 -3.21
CA THR A 140 -8.92 6.64 -2.74
C THR A 140 -9.46 5.23 -3.02
N GLU A 141 -8.67 4.39 -3.71
CA GLU A 141 -8.97 2.97 -3.95
C GLU A 141 -7.99 2.03 -3.26
N ASP A 142 -6.96 2.61 -2.63
CA ASP A 142 -5.93 1.84 -1.96
C ASP A 142 -6.48 1.38 -0.60
N SER A 143 -6.25 0.11 -0.28
CA SER A 143 -6.52 -0.40 1.06
C SER A 143 -5.72 0.40 2.10
N TRP A 144 -6.14 0.36 3.35
CA TRP A 144 -5.37 0.98 4.42
C TRP A 144 -3.93 0.44 4.49
N GLU A 145 -3.75 -0.86 4.25
CA GLU A 145 -2.42 -1.45 4.11
C GLU A 145 -1.64 -0.86 2.93
N GLU A 146 -2.24 -0.70 1.75
CA GLU A 146 -1.58 -0.08 0.60
C GLU A 146 -1.14 1.35 0.87
N GLN A 147 -1.95 2.12 1.61
CA GLN A 147 -1.62 3.48 2.03
C GLN A 147 -0.41 3.46 2.97
N ILE A 148 -0.43 2.64 4.03
CA ILE A 148 0.70 2.51 4.97
C ILE A 148 1.96 2.06 4.24
N VAL A 149 1.90 0.94 3.52
CA VAL A 149 3.03 0.37 2.79
C VAL A 149 3.56 1.35 1.75
N GLY A 150 2.66 2.08 1.07
CA GLY A 150 2.99 3.10 0.08
C GLY A 150 3.90 4.20 0.62
N LEU A 151 3.76 4.55 1.90
CA LEU A 151 4.60 5.55 2.56
C LEU A 151 6.05 5.07 2.76
N PHE A 152 6.25 3.78 3.01
CA PHE A 152 7.57 3.20 3.29
C PHE A 152 8.28 2.63 2.05
N ARG A 153 7.59 2.39 0.94
CA ARG A 153 8.19 1.93 -0.34
C ARG A 153 9.40 2.74 -0.82
N PRO A 154 9.46 4.08 -0.65
CA PRO A 154 10.65 4.85 -1.00
C PRO A 154 11.93 4.41 -0.23
N ARG A 155 11.80 3.65 0.86
CA ARG A 155 12.90 3.17 1.70
C ARG A 155 13.33 1.74 1.38
N GLY A 156 12.65 1.07 0.46
CA GLY A 156 12.94 -0.31 0.08
C GLY A 156 11.68 -1.13 -0.12
N GLU A 157 11.87 -2.37 -0.52
CA GLU A 157 10.76 -3.27 -0.79
C GLU A 157 10.10 -3.71 0.51
N VAL A 158 8.78 -3.50 0.65
CA VAL A 158 8.04 -3.89 1.85
C VAL A 158 7.46 -5.30 1.66
N VAL A 159 7.85 -6.19 2.54
CA VAL A 159 7.52 -7.62 2.52
C VAL A 159 6.84 -7.99 3.83
N ALA A 160 5.83 -8.85 3.80
CA ALA A 160 5.06 -9.26 4.96
C ALA A 160 4.81 -10.77 4.96
N VAL A 161 4.63 -11.34 6.14
CA VAL A 161 4.15 -12.72 6.30
C VAL A 161 2.68 -12.77 5.85
N GLY A 162 2.33 -13.75 5.03
CA GLY A 162 0.94 -14.03 4.66
C GLY A 162 0.23 -14.90 5.69
N ARG A 163 -1.10 -14.82 5.75
CA ARG A 163 -1.88 -15.62 6.69
C ARG A 163 -1.85 -17.10 6.25
N PRO A 164 -1.67 -18.07 7.17
CA PRO A 164 -1.76 -19.48 6.81
C PRO A 164 -3.10 -19.81 6.13
N GLY A 165 -3.05 -20.47 4.97
CA GLY A 165 -4.24 -20.83 4.19
C GLY A 165 -4.88 -19.69 3.37
N GLU A 166 -4.25 -18.51 3.31
CA GLU A 166 -4.70 -17.40 2.46
C GLU A 166 -4.52 -17.75 0.96
N GLU A 167 -5.62 -17.78 0.19
CA GLU A 167 -5.58 -18.10 -1.26
C GLU A 167 -5.00 -16.93 -2.08
N PHE A 168 -5.32 -15.69 -1.70
CA PHE A 168 -4.89 -14.49 -2.39
C PHE A 168 -4.37 -13.45 -1.42
N ALA A 169 -3.14 -13.00 -1.66
CA ALA A 169 -2.52 -11.94 -0.90
C ALA A 169 -3.37 -10.65 -0.94
N PHE A 170 -3.60 -10.05 0.22
CA PHE A 170 -4.10 -8.68 0.28
C PHE A 170 -3.16 -7.70 -0.45
N PRO A 171 -3.71 -6.68 -1.13
CA PRO A 171 -2.90 -5.70 -1.82
C PRO A 171 -2.16 -4.82 -0.78
N GLY A 172 -0.90 -4.49 -1.07
CA GLY A 172 -0.04 -3.74 -0.13
C GLY A 172 1.40 -4.22 -0.15
N ALA A 173 1.80 -4.88 0.94
CA ALA A 173 3.11 -5.52 1.07
C ALA A 173 3.16 -6.83 0.26
N LYS A 174 4.33 -7.16 -0.30
CA LYS A 174 4.49 -8.47 -0.96
C LYS A 174 4.48 -9.58 0.10
N ARG A 175 3.84 -10.71 -0.21
CA ARG A 175 3.70 -11.81 0.76
C ARG A 175 4.73 -12.88 0.53
N PHE A 176 5.24 -13.44 1.63
CA PHE A 176 5.77 -14.79 1.64
C PHE A 176 4.96 -15.62 2.63
N TYR A 177 4.77 -16.90 2.31
CA TYR A 177 4.07 -17.82 3.19
C TYR A 177 5.07 -18.75 3.84
N LEU A 178 4.82 -19.02 5.12
CA LEU A 178 5.66 -19.90 5.91
C LEU A 178 5.04 -21.30 5.97
N PRO A 179 5.88 -22.35 6.03
CA PRO A 179 5.39 -23.68 6.39
C PRO A 179 4.77 -23.65 7.78
N GLY A 180 3.76 -24.51 8.02
CA GLY A 180 3.00 -24.51 9.27
C GLY A 180 3.88 -24.71 10.52
N ASP A 181 4.88 -25.58 10.40
CA ASP A 181 5.88 -25.82 11.45
C ASP A 181 7.14 -24.97 11.24
N GLY A 182 7.76 -24.52 12.34
CA GLY A 182 9.02 -23.78 12.28
C GLY A 182 8.92 -22.33 11.81
N TRP A 183 7.72 -21.79 11.61
CA TRP A 183 7.49 -20.41 11.17
C TRP A 183 8.26 -19.37 11.99
N LYS A 184 8.38 -19.58 13.31
CA LYS A 184 9.12 -18.69 14.21
C LYS A 184 10.56 -18.51 13.77
N GLN A 185 11.25 -19.58 13.38
CA GLN A 185 12.65 -19.48 12.96
C GLN A 185 12.79 -18.65 11.68
N GLU A 186 11.88 -18.83 10.72
CA GLU A 186 11.88 -18.06 9.48
C GLU A 186 11.51 -16.59 9.72
N VAL A 187 10.58 -16.29 10.63
CA VAL A 187 10.29 -14.91 11.05
C VAL A 187 11.49 -14.29 11.76
N SER A 188 12.14 -14.98 12.70
CA SER A 188 13.35 -14.50 13.37
C SER A 188 14.47 -14.20 12.37
N ASN A 189 14.65 -15.07 11.36
CA ASN A 189 15.61 -14.83 10.29
C ASN A 189 15.21 -13.60 9.45
N GLY A 190 13.92 -13.46 9.13
CA GLY A 190 13.38 -12.29 8.44
C GLY A 190 13.63 -11.00 9.21
N ILE A 191 13.30 -10.96 10.50
CA ILE A 191 13.55 -9.85 11.41
C ILE A 191 15.04 -9.48 11.35
N ARG A 192 15.95 -10.43 11.59
CA ARG A 192 17.40 -10.16 11.61
C ARG A 192 17.90 -9.56 10.29
N SER A 193 17.40 -10.06 9.17
CA SER A 193 17.82 -9.65 7.82
C SER A 193 17.09 -8.43 7.28
N ALA A 194 16.02 -7.95 7.91
CA ALA A 194 15.27 -6.79 7.44
C ALA A 194 16.03 -5.48 7.67
N ARG A 195 16.01 -4.56 6.72
CA ARG A 195 16.55 -3.20 6.88
C ARG A 195 15.88 -2.47 8.05
N LEU A 196 14.55 -2.56 8.09
CA LEU A 196 13.65 -1.98 9.09
C LEU A 196 12.49 -2.95 9.30
N VAL A 197 12.08 -3.14 10.55
CA VAL A 197 10.84 -3.85 10.90
C VAL A 197 9.76 -2.85 11.24
N LEU A 198 8.65 -2.93 10.51
CA LEU A 198 7.44 -2.15 10.70
C LEU A 198 6.42 -3.06 11.39
N LEU A 199 6.10 -2.82 12.66
CA LEU A 199 5.18 -3.66 13.41
C LEU A 199 3.90 -2.90 13.76
N VAL A 200 2.73 -3.37 13.33
CA VAL A 200 1.46 -2.74 13.71
C VAL A 200 1.16 -3.01 15.18
N ALA A 201 1.11 -1.97 15.99
CA ALA A 201 0.76 -2.02 17.41
C ALA A 201 -0.75 -2.20 17.58
N GLY A 202 -1.21 -3.43 17.45
CA GLY A 202 -2.59 -3.84 17.69
C GLY A 202 -2.64 -5.30 18.12
N ILE A 203 -3.75 -5.71 18.75
CA ILE A 203 -3.98 -7.10 19.17
C ILE A 203 -5.38 -7.61 18.78
N GLY A 204 -6.15 -6.81 18.03
CA GLY A 204 -7.57 -7.04 17.80
C GLY A 204 -8.40 -6.99 19.09
N GLU A 205 -9.64 -7.46 19.02
CA GLU A 205 -10.52 -7.52 20.21
C GLU A 205 -10.17 -8.67 21.16
N ASN A 206 -9.49 -9.71 20.65
CA ASN A 206 -9.16 -10.91 21.41
C ASN A 206 -7.64 -11.05 21.58
N ALA A 207 -7.14 -10.74 22.78
CA ALA A 207 -5.73 -10.84 23.13
C ALA A 207 -5.13 -12.24 22.89
N LYS A 208 -5.91 -13.32 23.03
CA LYS A 208 -5.41 -14.70 22.77
C LYS A 208 -5.01 -14.90 21.31
N SER A 209 -5.69 -14.22 20.38
CA SER A 209 -5.35 -14.28 18.95
C SER A 209 -4.08 -13.48 18.59
N ALA A 210 -3.59 -12.65 19.51
CA ALA A 210 -2.43 -11.79 19.30
C ALA A 210 -1.09 -12.40 19.74
N GLY A 211 -1.09 -13.63 20.27
CA GLY A 211 0.13 -14.28 20.76
C GLY A 211 1.25 -14.37 19.71
N GLY A 212 0.90 -14.47 18.42
CA GLY A 212 1.86 -14.39 17.32
C GLY A 212 2.54 -13.03 17.24
N THR A 213 1.77 -11.94 17.20
CA THR A 213 2.29 -10.57 17.09
C THR A 213 3.06 -10.12 18.34
N LEU A 214 2.60 -10.51 19.53
CA LEU A 214 3.33 -10.23 20.77
C LEU A 214 4.67 -10.99 20.78
N TRP A 215 4.70 -12.24 20.33
CA TRP A 215 5.94 -12.98 20.14
C TRP A 215 6.86 -12.29 19.12
N GLU A 216 6.33 -11.88 17.96
CA GLU A 216 7.06 -11.14 16.93
C GLU A 216 7.68 -9.85 17.48
N PHE A 217 6.95 -9.11 18.33
CA PHE A 217 7.44 -7.89 18.97
C PHE A 217 8.58 -8.19 19.95
N THR A 218 8.41 -9.15 20.86
CA THR A 218 9.48 -9.55 21.79
C THR A 218 10.72 -10.07 21.06
N GLU A 219 10.53 -10.79 19.96
CA GLU A 219 11.61 -11.32 19.14
C GLU A 219 12.33 -10.23 18.34
N ALA A 220 11.60 -9.21 17.86
CA ALA A 220 12.19 -8.04 17.22
C ALA A 220 13.07 -7.25 18.20
N VAL A 221 12.60 -7.03 19.43
CA VAL A 221 13.40 -6.38 20.49
C VAL A 221 14.65 -7.18 20.84
N ARG A 222 14.55 -8.50 20.85
CA ARG A 222 15.70 -9.39 21.11
C ARG A 222 16.76 -9.33 20.01
N LEU A 223 16.34 -9.20 18.75
CA LEU A 223 17.21 -9.41 17.59
C LEU A 223 17.74 -8.13 16.94
N LEU A 224 17.09 -6.99 17.17
CA LEU A 224 17.37 -5.74 16.48
C LEU A 224 17.93 -4.68 17.41
N PRO A 225 18.74 -3.73 16.87
CA PRO A 225 18.92 -2.46 17.56
C PRO A 225 17.60 -1.67 17.54
N PRO A 226 17.37 -0.79 18.54
CA PRO A 226 16.13 -0.01 18.66
C PRO A 226 15.75 0.80 17.41
N SER A 227 16.75 1.37 16.72
CA SER A 227 16.57 2.18 15.51
C SER A 227 16.03 1.40 14.30
N ARG A 228 16.04 0.06 14.33
CA ARG A 228 15.53 -0.82 13.27
C ARG A 228 14.15 -1.39 13.55
N LEU A 229 13.47 -0.96 14.62
CA LEU A 229 12.10 -1.32 14.93
C LEU A 229 11.23 -0.05 15.01
N LEU A 230 10.14 -0.05 14.25
CA LEU A 230 9.14 1.02 14.28
C LEU A 230 7.77 0.42 14.58
N LEU A 231 7.11 0.89 15.64
CA LEU A 231 5.72 0.51 15.90
C LEU A 231 4.79 1.46 15.15
N LEU A 232 3.87 0.90 14.37
CA LEU A 232 2.85 1.64 13.64
C LEU A 232 1.54 1.62 14.42
N VAL A 233 1.07 2.79 14.84
CA VAL A 233 -0.17 2.93 15.58
C VAL A 233 -1.28 3.26 14.60
N CYS A 234 -2.10 2.25 14.29
CA CYS A 234 -3.24 2.37 13.35
C CYS A 234 -4.62 2.35 14.04
N GLY A 235 -4.60 1.94 15.32
CA GLY A 235 -5.76 1.78 16.18
C GLY A 235 -6.24 3.08 16.83
N SER A 236 -7.28 2.97 17.64
CA SER A 236 -7.63 3.99 18.64
C SER A 236 -6.58 4.05 19.77
N PRO A 237 -6.59 5.10 20.61
CA PRO A 237 -5.76 5.14 21.82
C PRO A 237 -5.97 3.91 22.73
N ASP A 238 -7.21 3.41 22.83
CA ASP A 238 -7.53 2.21 23.59
C ASP A 238 -6.96 0.94 22.96
N ASP A 239 -6.96 0.83 21.63
CA ASP A 239 -6.32 -0.28 20.91
C ASP A 239 -4.81 -0.34 21.23
N TYR A 240 -4.16 0.82 21.23
CA TYR A 240 -2.74 0.93 21.53
C TYR A 240 -2.42 0.63 23.00
N ARG A 241 -3.22 1.16 23.94
CA ARG A 241 -3.06 0.85 25.38
C ARG A 241 -3.19 -0.64 25.65
N ARG A 242 -4.20 -1.31 25.06
CA ARG A 242 -4.36 -2.77 25.14
C ARG A 242 -3.13 -3.51 24.61
N PHE A 243 -2.56 -3.04 23.49
CA PHE A 243 -1.31 -3.59 22.98
C PHE A 243 -0.15 -3.40 23.96
N CYS A 244 0.00 -2.22 24.58
CA CYS A 244 1.06 -1.95 25.56
C CYS A 244 0.96 -2.89 26.78
N ASP A 245 -0.24 -3.04 27.35
CA ASP A 245 -0.49 -3.92 28.50
C ASP A 245 -0.15 -5.38 28.16
N ALA A 246 -0.64 -5.86 27.02
CA ALA A 246 -0.37 -7.24 26.57
C ALA A 246 1.11 -7.46 26.20
N ALA A 247 1.78 -6.45 25.68
CA ALA A 247 3.22 -6.50 25.40
C ALA A 247 4.02 -6.63 26.70
N ALA A 248 3.71 -5.83 27.72
CA ALA A 248 4.40 -5.90 29.01
C ALA A 248 4.33 -7.31 29.63
N GLU A 249 3.15 -7.93 29.64
CA GLU A 249 2.95 -9.31 30.11
C GLU A 249 3.77 -10.31 29.27
N ALA A 250 3.72 -10.19 27.94
CA ALA A 250 4.46 -11.07 27.04
C ALA A 250 5.98 -10.96 27.21
N PHE A 251 6.52 -9.76 27.48
CA PHE A 251 7.94 -9.55 27.79
C PHE A 251 8.33 -10.22 29.10
N GLU A 252 7.53 -10.07 30.15
CA GLU A 252 7.81 -10.69 31.44
C GLU A 252 7.85 -12.22 31.32
N GLU A 253 6.84 -12.81 30.67
CA GLU A 253 6.78 -14.25 30.45
C GLU A 253 7.96 -14.74 29.60
N ARG A 254 8.25 -14.04 28.48
CA ARG A 254 9.33 -14.42 27.58
C ARG A 254 10.69 -14.30 28.23
N SER A 255 10.92 -13.25 29.02
CA SER A 255 12.17 -13.02 29.76
C SER A 255 12.41 -14.14 30.78
N LYS A 256 11.40 -14.53 31.56
CA LYS A 256 11.48 -15.68 32.48
C LYS A 256 11.87 -16.97 31.77
N ARG A 257 11.26 -17.25 30.61
CA ARG A 257 11.58 -18.45 29.80
C ARG A 257 13.02 -18.43 29.28
N LEU A 258 13.52 -17.27 28.85
CA LEU A 258 14.89 -17.12 28.35
C LEU A 258 15.93 -17.32 29.46
N ILE A 259 15.71 -16.73 30.63
CA ILE A 259 16.56 -16.95 31.81
C ILE A 259 16.60 -18.44 32.17
N GLY A 260 15.45 -19.13 32.10
CA GLY A 260 15.36 -20.57 32.38
C GLY A 260 16.18 -21.47 31.44
N VAL A 261 16.51 -20.99 30.24
CA VAL A 261 17.39 -21.70 29.29
C VAL A 261 18.82 -21.13 29.24
N GLY A 262 19.16 -20.23 30.17
CA GLY A 262 20.47 -19.60 30.24
C GLY A 262 20.70 -18.47 29.22
N GLU A 263 19.66 -18.01 28.53
CA GLU A 263 19.72 -16.82 27.68
C GLU A 263 19.54 -15.54 28.53
N PRO A 264 20.14 -14.40 28.12
CA PRO A 264 19.97 -13.15 28.84
C PRO A 264 18.51 -12.69 28.86
N ALA A 265 18.13 -12.02 29.95
CA ALA A 265 16.84 -11.38 30.08
C ALA A 265 16.61 -10.35 28.96
N LEU A 266 15.37 -10.23 28.50
CA LEU A 266 15.01 -9.20 27.53
C LEU A 266 14.97 -7.83 28.19
N THR A 267 15.51 -6.82 27.50
CA THR A 267 15.27 -5.42 27.86
C THR A 267 13.81 -5.10 27.55
N LEU A 268 13.05 -4.71 28.57
CA LEU A 268 11.68 -4.26 28.40
C LEU A 268 11.69 -2.85 27.80
N PRO A 269 11.13 -2.63 26.59
CA PRO A 269 11.04 -1.30 26.04
C PRO A 269 10.03 -0.44 26.81
N VAL A 270 10.35 0.84 27.00
CA VAL A 270 9.43 1.81 27.61
C VAL A 270 8.50 2.31 26.51
N LEU A 271 7.27 1.81 26.49
CA LEU A 271 6.25 2.24 25.53
C LEU A 271 5.63 3.57 26.01
N PRO A 272 5.66 4.63 25.21
CA PRO A 272 5.06 5.91 25.57
C PRO A 272 3.54 5.83 25.53
N ASP A 273 2.87 6.69 26.30
CA ASP A 273 1.42 6.88 26.22
C ASP A 273 1.00 7.44 24.86
N HIS A 274 -0.22 7.10 24.44
CA HIS A 274 -0.80 7.69 23.25
C HIS A 274 -1.19 9.14 23.53
N PRO A 275 -0.65 10.15 22.81
CA PRO A 275 -1.01 11.55 23.04
C PRO A 275 -2.48 11.78 22.69
N ALA A 276 -3.14 12.68 23.43
CA ALA A 276 -4.50 13.09 23.10
C ALA A 276 -4.50 13.77 21.74
N MET A 277 -5.27 13.23 20.79
CA MET A 277 -5.40 13.81 19.45
C MET A 277 -6.70 14.60 19.35
N SER A 278 -6.71 15.64 18.54
CA SER A 278 -7.92 16.41 18.29
C SER A 278 -8.97 15.50 17.66
N GLY A 279 -10.22 15.55 18.17
CA GLY A 279 -11.35 14.70 17.75
C GLY A 279 -11.85 14.91 16.30
N SER A 280 -11.02 15.49 15.44
CA SER A 280 -11.19 15.56 14.00
C SER A 280 -11.50 14.17 13.43
N GLN A 281 -12.43 14.13 12.46
CA GLN A 281 -12.76 12.92 11.72
C GLN A 281 -11.50 12.38 11.04
N TRP A 282 -10.87 11.39 11.67
CA TRP A 282 -9.63 10.78 11.22
C TRP A 282 -9.90 9.88 10.02
N ARG A 283 -9.00 9.91 9.04
CA ARG A 283 -9.24 9.28 7.74
C ARG A 283 -8.06 8.47 7.23
N HIS A 284 -6.84 8.84 7.60
CA HIS A 284 -5.66 8.07 7.25
C HIS A 284 -5.44 6.93 8.26
N PRO A 285 -5.12 5.69 7.83
CA PRO A 285 -5.02 4.56 8.76
C PRO A 285 -3.87 4.67 9.76
N LEU A 286 -2.75 5.28 9.37
CA LEU A 286 -1.62 5.53 10.28
C LEU A 286 -1.91 6.76 11.13
N ARG A 287 -1.98 6.59 12.45
CA ARG A 287 -2.24 7.66 13.42
C ARG A 287 -0.98 8.23 14.06
N GLY A 288 0.02 7.38 14.20
CA GLY A 288 1.31 7.74 14.76
C GLY A 288 2.26 6.58 14.67
N VAL A 289 3.47 6.82 15.16
CA VAL A 289 4.56 5.86 15.17
C VAL A 289 5.32 5.97 16.47
N VAL A 290 5.82 4.84 16.97
CA VAL A 290 6.76 4.82 18.10
C VAL A 290 8.13 4.43 17.59
N GLN A 291 9.09 5.33 17.78
CA GLN A 291 10.51 5.09 17.53
C GLN A 291 11.22 4.86 18.85
N PHE A 292 12.22 3.97 18.87
CA PHE A 292 12.99 3.70 20.08
C PHE A 292 14.39 4.31 19.99
N ASP A 293 14.86 4.90 21.09
CA ASP A 293 16.25 5.30 21.26
C ASP A 293 17.15 4.10 21.63
N ASP A 294 18.46 4.33 21.74
CA ASP A 294 19.45 3.28 22.07
C ASP A 294 19.21 2.61 23.43
N THR A 295 18.38 3.19 24.29
CA THR A 295 18.00 2.65 25.61
C THR A 295 16.66 1.92 25.60
N TRP A 296 16.06 1.72 24.43
CA TRP A 296 14.71 1.18 24.25
C TRP A 296 13.59 2.06 24.85
N LYS A 297 13.84 3.36 25.04
CA LYS A 297 12.79 4.31 25.39
C LYS A 297 12.08 4.75 24.11
N GLY A 298 10.78 4.51 24.07
CA GLY A 298 9.94 4.87 22.93
C GLY A 298 9.53 6.34 22.95
N GLU A 299 9.57 6.98 21.79
CA GLU A 299 9.02 8.31 21.52
C GLU A 299 7.85 8.19 20.55
N PHE A 300 6.71 8.76 20.91
CA PHE A 300 5.50 8.72 20.09
C PHE A 300 5.42 9.97 19.20
N THR A 301 5.44 9.78 17.88
CA THR A 301 5.16 10.84 16.91
C THR A 301 3.72 10.68 16.40
N ALA A 302 2.84 11.59 16.83
CA ALA A 302 1.45 11.64 16.37
C ALA A 302 1.32 12.39 15.04
N PHE A 303 0.41 11.94 14.18
CA PHE A 303 0.15 12.55 12.88
C PHE A 303 -1.22 13.20 12.82
N ASP A 304 -1.44 14.34 13.48
CA ASP A 304 -2.78 14.92 13.59
C ASP A 304 -3.21 15.68 12.30
N PRO A 305 -4.25 15.25 11.57
CA PRO A 305 -4.77 16.01 10.44
C PRO A 305 -5.46 17.31 10.88
N ALA A 306 -5.85 17.47 12.15
CA ALA A 306 -6.49 18.68 12.64
C ALA A 306 -5.54 19.89 12.70
N SER A 307 -4.22 19.65 12.78
CA SER A 307 -3.21 20.71 12.75
C SER A 307 -3.04 21.34 11.36
N GLU A 308 -3.60 20.72 10.32
CA GLU A 308 -3.47 21.18 8.94
C GLU A 308 -4.66 22.06 8.50
N ALA A 309 -4.39 23.03 7.64
CA ALA A 309 -5.43 23.92 7.13
C ALA A 309 -6.28 23.29 6.00
N GLY A 310 -7.57 23.63 5.95
CA GLY A 310 -8.47 23.33 4.84
C GLY A 310 -9.56 22.29 5.14
N GLY A 311 -10.18 21.74 4.09
CA GLY A 311 -11.18 20.68 4.23
C GLY A 311 -10.56 19.31 4.52
N PRO A 312 -11.34 18.31 4.99
CA PRO A 312 -10.82 17.02 5.46
C PRO A 312 -9.85 16.31 4.49
N ARG A 313 -10.14 16.33 3.18
CA ARG A 313 -9.26 15.75 2.15
C ARG A 313 -7.93 16.50 2.02
N ARG A 314 -7.97 17.84 2.07
CA ARG A 314 -6.77 18.68 1.98
C ARG A 314 -5.90 18.48 3.22
N ARG A 315 -6.52 18.41 4.40
CA ARG A 315 -5.83 18.13 5.67
C ARG A 315 -5.09 16.81 5.66
N ASN A 316 -5.72 15.71 5.26
CA ASN A 316 -5.02 14.41 5.18
C ASN A 316 -3.80 14.45 4.25
N ARG A 317 -3.94 15.09 3.09
CA ARG A 317 -2.81 15.22 2.15
C ARG A 317 -1.70 16.08 2.70
N ALA A 318 -2.07 17.18 3.36
CA ALA A 318 -1.12 18.06 4.01
C ALA A 318 -0.41 17.33 5.16
N MET A 319 -1.12 16.57 5.99
CA MET A 319 -0.57 15.73 7.05
C MET A 319 0.41 14.68 6.49
N VAL A 320 0.06 13.98 5.41
CA VAL A 320 0.99 13.05 4.74
C VAL A 320 2.25 13.79 4.29
N ARG A 321 2.10 14.95 3.64
CA ARG A 321 3.22 15.70 3.06
C ARG A 321 4.09 16.42 4.09
N HIS A 322 3.51 16.95 5.16
CA HIS A 322 4.16 17.84 6.11
C HIS A 322 4.58 17.12 7.39
N GLN A 323 3.95 16.00 7.74
CA GLN A 323 4.23 15.27 8.97
C GLN A 323 4.82 13.89 8.67
N ILE A 324 4.13 13.06 7.86
CA ILE A 324 4.54 11.67 7.63
C ILE A 324 5.76 11.55 6.70
N GLU A 325 5.73 12.21 5.53
CA GLU A 325 6.83 12.15 4.56
C GLU A 325 8.16 12.66 5.15
N PRO A 326 8.20 13.79 5.88
CA PRO A 326 9.42 14.24 6.56
C PRO A 326 9.90 13.28 7.64
N PHE A 327 8.99 12.72 8.44
CA PHE A 327 9.35 11.70 9.43
C PHE A 327 9.98 10.46 8.78
N ILE A 328 9.38 9.95 7.70
CA ILE A 328 9.95 8.80 6.98
C ILE A 328 11.29 9.18 6.34
N ALA A 329 11.48 10.45 5.95
CA ALA A 329 12.76 10.94 5.49
C ALA A 329 13.84 11.02 6.55
N SER A 330 13.49 11.37 7.79
CA SER A 330 14.45 11.37 8.89
C SER A 330 14.89 9.97 9.32
N LEU A 331 14.18 8.91 8.93
CA LEU A 331 14.62 7.53 9.20
C LEU A 331 15.84 7.11 8.38
N GLU A 332 16.05 7.67 7.17
CA GLU A 332 17.08 7.19 6.24
C GLU A 332 18.49 7.09 6.83
N PRO A 333 18.99 8.12 7.52
CA PRO A 333 20.37 8.10 8.02
C PRO A 333 20.60 7.02 9.09
N CYS A 334 19.52 6.54 9.72
CA CYS A 334 19.57 5.51 10.74
C CYS A 334 19.45 4.09 10.16
N LEU A 335 19.08 3.94 8.89
CA LEU A 335 18.86 2.65 8.26
C LEU A 335 20.14 2.09 7.62
N PRO A 336 20.38 0.77 7.72
CA PRO A 336 21.52 0.15 7.07
C PRO A 336 21.36 0.17 5.54
N GLY A 337 22.47 0.35 4.82
CA GLY A 337 22.50 0.38 3.35
C GLY A 337 22.06 1.72 2.77
N GLU A 338 22.38 1.92 1.50
CA GLU A 338 22.09 3.16 0.77
C GLU A 338 21.04 2.91 -0.31
N ILE A 339 20.12 3.85 -0.50
CA ILE A 339 19.20 3.80 -1.63
C ILE A 339 19.97 4.17 -2.90
N ALA A 340 20.18 3.20 -3.78
CA ALA A 340 20.57 3.46 -5.16
C ALA A 340 19.41 4.17 -5.86
N SER A 341 19.63 5.46 -6.13
CA SER A 341 18.80 6.44 -6.82
C SER A 341 17.35 6.00 -7.15
N PRO A 342 16.33 6.70 -6.63
CA PRO A 342 14.95 6.38 -6.96
C PRO A 342 14.74 6.40 -8.48
N GLY A 343 13.90 5.48 -8.98
CA GLY A 343 13.56 5.43 -10.39
C GLY A 343 13.13 6.82 -10.88
N ARG A 344 13.81 7.35 -11.90
CA ARG A 344 13.45 8.66 -12.45
C ARG A 344 12.07 8.58 -13.10
N PHE A 345 11.23 9.58 -12.82
CA PHE A 345 9.94 9.73 -13.49
C PHE A 345 10.17 9.86 -15.00
N ARG A 346 9.63 8.94 -15.80
CA ARG A 346 9.79 8.99 -17.26
C ARG A 346 8.81 9.98 -17.87
N TYR A 347 9.20 11.24 -17.93
CA TYR A 347 8.42 12.29 -18.60
C TYR A 347 8.07 11.92 -20.05
N ALA A 348 8.98 11.28 -20.79
CA ALA A 348 8.74 10.84 -22.16
C ALA A 348 7.60 9.81 -22.28
N TYR A 349 7.48 8.88 -21.33
CA TYR A 349 6.39 7.90 -21.33
C TYR A 349 5.04 8.59 -21.12
N VAL A 350 4.94 9.45 -20.11
CA VAL A 350 3.71 10.21 -19.83
C VAL A 350 3.37 11.17 -20.97
N ALA A 351 4.36 11.83 -21.57
CA ALA A 351 4.15 12.69 -22.73
C ALA A 351 3.65 11.90 -23.95
N GLY A 352 4.15 10.68 -24.18
CA GLY A 352 3.66 9.77 -25.22
C GLY A 352 2.19 9.41 -25.02
N GLU A 353 1.80 9.01 -23.80
CA GLU A 353 0.41 8.70 -23.44
C GLU A 353 -0.50 9.94 -23.61
N ILE A 354 -0.04 11.13 -23.23
CA ILE A 354 -0.77 12.38 -23.43
C ILE A 354 -0.99 12.63 -24.94
N LEU A 355 0.07 12.51 -25.74
CA LEU A 355 0.03 12.81 -27.17
C LEU A 355 -0.87 11.83 -27.92
N GLU A 356 -0.77 10.53 -27.62
CA GLU A 356 -1.61 9.49 -28.23
C GLU A 356 -3.10 9.72 -27.92
N ASN A 357 -3.46 9.98 -26.65
CA ASN A 357 -4.84 10.23 -26.26
C ASN A 357 -5.38 11.54 -26.83
N THR A 358 -4.55 12.58 -26.89
CA THR A 358 -4.91 13.85 -27.54
C THR A 358 -5.20 13.65 -29.03
N ALA A 359 -4.38 12.88 -29.74
CA ALA A 359 -4.58 12.57 -31.15
C ALA A 359 -5.89 11.80 -31.41
N LYS A 360 -6.22 10.81 -30.56
CA LYS A 360 -7.51 10.08 -30.62
C LYS A 360 -8.71 11.02 -30.46
N ILE A 361 -8.62 11.97 -29.54
CA ILE A 361 -9.70 12.95 -29.29
C ILE A 361 -9.84 13.92 -30.47
N LEU A 362 -8.73 14.46 -30.98
CA LEU A 362 -8.77 15.34 -32.14
C LEU A 362 -9.37 14.63 -33.36
N LEU A 363 -9.01 13.36 -33.59
CA LEU A 363 -9.59 12.55 -34.65
C LEU A 363 -11.10 12.34 -34.44
N ALA A 364 -11.54 12.02 -33.22
CA ALA A 364 -12.95 11.85 -32.90
C ALA A 364 -13.75 13.15 -33.12
N VAL A 365 -13.21 14.29 -32.70
CA VAL A 365 -13.82 15.62 -32.91
C VAL A 365 -13.91 15.94 -34.40
N LEU A 366 -12.86 15.65 -35.18
CA LEU A 366 -12.85 15.87 -36.63
C LEU A 366 -13.89 15.00 -37.34
N LEU A 367 -14.01 13.72 -36.96
CA LEU A 367 -15.04 12.81 -37.49
C LEU A 367 -16.45 13.28 -37.12
N MET A 368 -16.67 13.73 -35.88
CA MET A 368 -17.96 14.30 -35.46
C MET A 368 -18.32 15.56 -36.24
N GLY A 369 -17.34 16.43 -36.55
CA GLY A 369 -17.55 17.63 -37.36
C GLY A 369 -18.10 17.36 -38.77
N ARG A 370 -17.86 16.17 -39.31
CA ARG A 370 -18.38 15.75 -40.64
C ARG A 370 -19.80 15.18 -40.60
N THR A 371 -20.32 14.84 -39.43
CA THR A 371 -21.69 14.33 -39.27
C THR A 371 -22.66 15.48 -39.06
N HIS A 372 -23.89 15.41 -39.61
CA HIS A 372 -24.95 16.40 -39.35
C HIS A 372 -25.57 16.21 -37.96
N THR A 373 -24.75 16.33 -36.91
CA THR A 373 -25.17 16.24 -35.51
C THR A 373 -25.53 17.62 -34.94
N PRO A 374 -26.55 17.72 -34.07
CA PRO A 374 -26.90 18.96 -33.38
C PRO A 374 -25.71 19.53 -32.59
N PHE A 375 -25.64 20.87 -32.52
CA PHE A 375 -24.54 21.57 -31.84
C PHE A 375 -24.36 21.13 -30.38
N LEU A 376 -25.47 21.00 -29.64
CA LEU A 376 -25.45 20.62 -28.24
C LEU A 376 -24.84 19.22 -28.02
N MET A 377 -25.13 18.27 -28.91
CA MET A 377 -24.58 16.92 -28.86
C MET A 377 -23.06 16.93 -29.10
N ARG A 378 -22.58 17.74 -30.05
CA ARG A 378 -21.13 17.92 -30.30
C ARG A 378 -20.44 18.53 -29.08
N ALA A 379 -21.03 19.55 -28.46
CA ALA A 379 -20.49 20.19 -27.27
C ALA A 379 -20.37 19.20 -26.10
N MET A 380 -21.43 18.41 -25.83
CA MET A 380 -21.38 17.38 -24.78
C MET A 380 -20.33 16.32 -25.05
N ALA A 381 -20.20 15.85 -26.31
CA ALA A 381 -19.18 14.88 -26.69
C ALA A 381 -17.76 15.42 -26.49
N ILE A 382 -17.51 16.68 -26.84
CA ILE A 382 -16.21 17.33 -26.61
C ILE A 382 -15.89 17.38 -25.11
N VAL A 383 -16.83 17.83 -24.27
CA VAL A 383 -16.64 17.89 -22.81
C VAL A 383 -16.38 16.49 -22.23
N TYR A 384 -17.11 15.48 -22.71
CA TYR A 384 -16.92 14.10 -22.30
C TYR A 384 -15.53 13.56 -22.67
N MET A 385 -15.09 13.77 -23.92
CA MET A 385 -13.78 13.35 -24.39
C MET A 385 -12.64 14.07 -23.67
N ALA A 386 -12.77 15.37 -23.44
CA ALA A 386 -11.80 16.15 -22.66
C ALA A 386 -11.67 15.61 -21.22
N SER A 387 -12.79 15.17 -20.64
CA SER A 387 -12.79 14.60 -19.29
C SER A 387 -12.12 13.23 -19.22
N ILE A 388 -12.33 12.37 -20.24
CA ILE A 388 -11.59 11.12 -20.38
C ILE A 388 -10.08 11.41 -20.49
N LEU A 389 -9.68 12.39 -21.30
CA LEU A 389 -8.27 12.78 -21.43
C LEU A 389 -7.65 13.11 -20.08
N VAL A 390 -8.31 13.98 -19.30
CA VAL A 390 -7.81 14.37 -17.98
C VAL A 390 -7.66 13.14 -17.06
N GLY A 391 -8.63 12.21 -17.10
CA GLY A 391 -8.57 10.94 -16.39
C GLY A 391 -7.36 10.07 -16.79
N GLU A 392 -7.14 9.89 -18.10
CA GLU A 392 -6.03 9.10 -18.64
C GLU A 392 -4.68 9.71 -18.31
N ILE A 393 -4.50 11.02 -18.51
CA ILE A 393 -3.27 11.74 -18.16
C ILE A 393 -2.95 11.58 -16.67
N ARG A 394 -3.96 11.74 -15.81
CA ARG A 394 -3.78 11.55 -14.36
C ARG A 394 -3.42 10.11 -14.03
N THR A 395 -4.01 9.13 -14.70
CA THR A 395 -3.72 7.71 -14.53
C THR A 395 -2.31 7.37 -14.98
N ALA A 396 -1.85 7.91 -16.11
CA ALA A 396 -0.48 7.77 -16.59
C ALA A 396 0.53 8.37 -15.61
N ILE A 397 0.28 9.59 -15.12
CA ILE A 397 1.12 10.25 -14.10
C ILE A 397 1.15 9.42 -12.81
N SER A 398 -0.01 8.96 -12.33
CA SER A 398 -0.13 8.14 -11.12
C SER A 398 0.64 6.82 -11.26
N THR A 399 0.47 6.14 -12.40
CA THR A 399 1.12 4.87 -12.69
C THR A 399 2.63 5.04 -12.74
N GLU A 400 3.11 6.08 -13.42
CA GLU A 400 4.55 6.36 -13.49
C GLU A 400 5.11 6.80 -12.13
N ARG A 401 4.36 7.56 -11.32
CA ARG A 401 4.74 7.86 -9.92
C ARG A 401 4.84 6.59 -9.08
N ARG A 402 3.87 5.67 -9.18
CA ARG A 402 3.92 4.39 -8.48
C ARG A 402 5.11 3.55 -8.94
N ARG A 403 5.42 3.55 -10.24
CA ARG A 403 6.61 2.87 -10.79
C ARG A 403 7.90 3.46 -10.24
N ALA A 404 8.07 4.77 -10.33
CA ALA A 404 9.23 5.48 -9.79
C ALA A 404 9.44 5.18 -8.29
N ARG A 405 8.35 5.06 -7.52
CA ARG A 405 8.38 4.67 -6.10
C ARG A 405 8.68 3.18 -5.87
N LYS A 406 8.38 2.29 -6.83
CA LYS A 406 8.62 0.84 -6.73
C LYS A 406 10.04 0.45 -7.14
N ASP A 407 10.65 1.19 -8.07
CA ASP A 407 11.98 0.87 -8.61
C ASP A 407 13.13 1.31 -7.68
N VAL A 408 12.89 1.40 -6.38
CA VAL A 408 13.91 1.72 -5.37
C VAL A 408 14.77 0.48 -5.12
N LYS A 409 16.06 0.59 -5.45
CA LYS A 409 17.05 -0.44 -5.14
C LYS A 409 17.81 -0.01 -3.89
N VAL A 410 17.87 -0.88 -2.90
CA VAL A 410 18.72 -0.67 -1.73
C VAL A 410 20.01 -1.44 -1.97
N VAL A 411 21.14 -0.73 -1.93
CA VAL A 411 22.47 -1.33 -1.93
C VAL A 411 22.75 -1.75 -0.49
N PRO A 412 22.99 -3.04 -0.22
CA PRO A 412 23.28 -3.50 1.13
C PRO A 412 24.56 -2.82 1.64
N PRO A 413 24.68 -2.59 2.96
CA PRO A 413 25.92 -2.07 3.52
C PRO A 413 27.07 -3.02 3.19
N PRO A 414 28.31 -2.50 3.00
CA PRO A 414 29.47 -3.35 2.81
C PRO A 414 29.57 -4.33 3.99
N PRO A 415 29.91 -5.60 3.75
CA PRO A 415 30.06 -6.56 4.83
C PRO A 415 31.08 -6.02 5.84
N PRO A 416 30.86 -6.23 7.16
CA PRO A 416 31.81 -5.79 8.16
C PRO A 416 33.19 -6.32 7.79
N LEU A 417 34.19 -5.43 7.73
CA LEU A 417 35.56 -5.81 7.41
C LEU A 417 35.98 -6.92 8.37
N THR A 418 36.15 -8.14 7.84
CA THR A 418 36.61 -9.26 8.66
C THR A 418 37.94 -8.87 9.31
N ALA A 419 38.19 -9.36 10.53
CA ALA A 419 39.43 -9.06 11.26
C ALA A 419 40.70 -9.38 10.43
N ARG A 420 40.60 -10.32 9.48
CA ARG A 420 41.66 -10.68 8.54
C ARG A 420 41.94 -9.59 7.50
N SER A 421 40.89 -8.99 6.92
CA SER A 421 41.03 -7.83 6.01
C SER A 421 41.54 -6.58 6.71
N ALA A 422 41.16 -6.36 7.98
CA ALA A 422 41.66 -5.23 8.77
C ALA A 422 43.18 -5.34 9.05
N ARG A 423 43.72 -6.56 9.24
CA ARG A 423 45.16 -6.77 9.38
C ARG A 423 45.92 -6.53 8.07
N SER A 424 45.39 -6.98 6.93
CA SER A 424 46.03 -6.78 5.62
C SER A 424 46.06 -5.31 5.20
N ALA A 425 45.03 -4.53 5.55
CA ALA A 425 45.01 -3.09 5.29
C ALA A 425 46.04 -2.33 6.13
N ARG A 426 46.29 -2.77 7.37
CA ARG A 426 47.33 -2.18 8.24
C ARG A 426 48.76 -2.55 7.82
N SER A 427 49.01 -3.77 7.33
CA SER A 427 50.36 -4.18 6.91
C SER A 427 50.83 -3.50 5.62
N GLY A 428 49.92 -3.05 4.76
CA GLY A 428 50.26 -2.32 3.54
C GLY A 428 50.69 -0.86 3.76
N HIS A 429 50.42 -0.28 4.93
CA HIS A 429 50.77 1.12 5.24
C HIS A 429 52.09 1.29 6.00
N SER A 430 52.79 0.20 6.34
CA SER A 430 54.04 0.26 7.13
C SER A 430 55.31 0.03 6.29
N ALA A 431 55.21 0.02 4.96
CA ALA A 431 56.32 -0.28 4.04
C ALA A 431 56.66 0.89 3.10
N VAL A 432 56.33 2.13 3.47
CA VAL A 432 56.71 3.35 2.74
C VAL A 432 57.51 4.26 3.66
#